data_AF-A0A5R2MWG9-F1
#
_entry.id   AF-A0A5R2MWG9-F1
#
_cell.length_a   1.000
_cell.length_b   1.000
_cell.length_c   1.000
_cell.angle_alpha   90.00
_cell.angle_beta   90.00
_cell.angle_gamma   90.00
#
_symmetry.space_group_name_H-M   'P 1'
#
loop_
_entity.id
_entity.type
_entity.pdbx_description
1 polymer ?
#
loop_
_entity_poly.entity_id
_entity_poly.type
_entity_poly.pdbx_seq_one_letter_code
_entity_poly.pdbx_strand_id
1 'polypeptide(L)'
;ILLAERHPQAGLAPAAEEPARAEFLRWMAFMSSVLYPAVLRLYYAHRYTADAEGTKAVKQAAVAEMDRGFAVVDAALRGRDWLVGDKMSLADIYLVMLVAWHPDIERARAA
;
A
#
# COMPACT_ATOMS: atom_id res chain seq x y z
N ILE A 1 -11.77 -4.15 5.46
CA ILE A 1 -12.70 -3.13 5.99
C ILE A 1 -13.83 -3.80 6.77
N LEU A 2 -14.69 -4.61 6.13
CA LEU A 2 -15.80 -5.31 6.81
C LEU A 2 -15.39 -6.08 8.09
N LEU A 3 -14.20 -6.69 8.13
CA LEU A 3 -13.70 -7.36 9.33
C LEU A 3 -13.61 -6.40 10.53
N ALA A 4 -13.09 -5.19 10.36
CA ALA A 4 -13.01 -4.21 11.45
C ALA A 4 -14.39 -3.69 11.84
N GLU A 5 -15.32 -3.58 10.89
CA GLU A 5 -16.70 -3.15 11.16
C GLU A 5 -17.50 -4.18 11.94
N ARG A 6 -17.25 -5.48 11.69
CA ARG A 6 -17.88 -6.58 12.44
C ARG A 6 -17.26 -6.81 13.82
N HIS A 7 -16.07 -6.26 14.06
CA HIS A 7 -15.35 -6.39 15.32
C HIS A 7 -14.82 -5.03 15.81
N PRO A 8 -15.71 -4.04 16.05
CA PRO A 8 -15.31 -2.67 16.37
C PRO A 8 -14.47 -2.56 17.65
N GLN A 9 -14.64 -3.48 18.60
CA GLN A 9 -13.86 -3.58 19.83
C GLN A 9 -12.36 -3.81 19.59
N ALA A 10 -11.97 -4.31 18.42
CA ALA A 10 -10.56 -4.51 18.07
C ALA A 10 -9.86 -3.20 17.65
N GLY A 11 -10.61 -2.12 17.41
CA GLY A 11 -10.04 -0.80 17.09
C GLY A 11 -9.27 -0.74 15.76
N LEU A 12 -9.48 -1.69 14.85
CA LEU A 12 -8.68 -1.86 13.62
C LEU A 12 -9.07 -0.92 12.47
N ALA A 13 -10.10 -0.08 12.63
CA ALA A 13 -10.43 0.98 11.68
C ALA A 13 -11.16 2.10 12.43
N PRO A 14 -11.04 3.36 11.98
CA PRO A 14 -11.88 4.42 12.50
C PRO A 14 -13.36 4.11 12.29
N ALA A 15 -14.20 4.48 13.26
CA ALA A 15 -15.65 4.36 13.12
C ALA A 15 -16.18 5.26 11.99
N ALA A 16 -17.39 4.99 11.49
CA ALA A 16 -17.94 5.71 10.34
C ALA A 16 -18.02 7.24 10.57
N GLU A 17 -18.35 7.64 11.79
CA GLU A 17 -18.51 9.05 12.21
C GLU A 17 -17.19 9.71 12.66
N GLU A 18 -16.09 8.96 12.79
CA GLU A 18 -14.82 9.51 13.24
C GLU A 18 -14.16 10.34 12.12
N PRO A 19 -13.60 11.52 12.42
CA PRO A 19 -12.92 12.36 11.41
C PRO A 19 -11.80 11.63 10.65
N ALA A 20 -11.13 10.67 11.30
CA ALA A 20 -10.06 9.88 10.70
C ALA A 20 -10.55 8.87 9.63
N ARG A 21 -11.87 8.64 9.52
CA ARG A 21 -12.45 7.67 8.57
C ARG A 21 -12.15 8.01 7.12
N ALA A 22 -12.23 9.29 6.76
CA ALA A 22 -11.94 9.74 5.39
C ALA A 22 -10.47 9.47 5.01
N GLU A 23 -9.54 9.75 5.94
CA GLU A 23 -8.12 9.45 5.74
C GLU A 23 -7.88 7.94 5.62
N PHE A 24 -8.50 7.13 6.48
CA PHE A 24 -8.44 5.68 6.41
C PHE A 24 -8.87 5.14 5.05
N LEU A 25 -10.05 5.54 4.57
CA LEU A 25 -10.57 5.09 3.29
C LEU A 25 -9.69 5.56 2.12
N ARG A 26 -9.14 6.78 2.20
CA ARG A 26 -8.18 7.29 1.21
C ARG A 26 -6.95 6.38 1.11
N TRP A 27 -6.36 5.98 2.23
CA TRP A 27 -5.20 5.09 2.22
C TRP A 27 -5.52 3.67 1.75
N MET A 28 -6.65 3.11 2.18
CA MET A 28 -7.10 1.80 1.68
C MET A 28 -7.30 1.83 0.16
N ALA A 29 -7.94 2.88 -0.36
CA ALA A 29 -8.14 3.08 -1.80
C ALA A 29 -6.81 3.25 -2.53
N PHE A 30 -5.93 4.14 -2.06
CA PHE A 30 -4.60 4.37 -2.64
C PHE A 30 -3.78 3.08 -2.73
N MET A 31 -3.67 2.34 -1.61
CA MET A 31 -2.93 1.07 -1.59
C MET A 31 -3.53 0.03 -2.54
N SER A 32 -4.86 -0.08 -2.61
CA SER A 32 -5.52 -1.05 -3.49
C SER A 32 -5.46 -0.72 -4.99
N SER A 33 -5.30 0.56 -5.34
CA SER A 33 -5.39 1.04 -6.72
C SER A 33 -4.07 1.51 -7.32
N VAL A 34 -3.06 1.78 -6.49
CA VAL A 34 -1.74 2.26 -6.92
C VAL A 34 -0.67 1.23 -6.55
N LEU A 35 -0.43 1.01 -5.26
CA LEU A 35 0.65 0.15 -4.79
C LEU A 35 0.42 -1.31 -5.15
N TYR A 36 -0.75 -1.87 -4.83
CA TYR A 36 -1.04 -3.28 -5.10
C TYR A 36 -1.00 -3.61 -6.61
N PRO A 37 -1.58 -2.81 -7.52
CA PRO A 37 -1.42 -3.05 -8.95
C PRO A 37 0.02 -2.96 -9.45
N ALA A 38 0.84 -2.03 -8.93
CA ALA A 38 2.26 -1.97 -9.28
C ALA A 38 2.99 -3.26 -8.87
N VAL A 39 2.69 -3.79 -7.67
CA VAL A 39 3.19 -5.10 -7.22
C VAL A 39 2.75 -6.22 -8.18
N LEU A 40 1.48 -6.24 -8.60
CA LEU A 40 0.99 -7.25 -9.55
C LEU A 40 1.69 -7.14 -10.91
N ARG A 41 2.01 -5.94 -11.40
CA ARG A 41 2.77 -5.76 -12.65
C ARG A 41 4.18 -6.34 -12.55
N LEU A 42 4.81 -6.29 -11.38
CA LEU A 42 6.11 -6.92 -11.15
C LEU A 42 6.02 -8.45 -11.21
N TYR A 43 5.12 -9.04 -10.42
CA TYR A 43 5.03 -10.51 -10.30
C TYR A 43 4.32 -11.18 -11.48
N TYR A 44 3.43 -10.47 -12.17
CA TYR A 44 2.67 -10.96 -13.33
C TYR A 44 2.96 -10.18 -14.61
N ALA A 45 4.21 -9.75 -14.81
CA ALA A 45 4.63 -8.92 -15.95
C ALA A 45 4.18 -9.44 -17.33
N HIS A 46 4.10 -10.77 -17.51
CA HIS A 46 3.62 -11.40 -18.74
C HIS A 46 2.16 -11.05 -19.10
N ARG A 47 1.35 -10.54 -18.16
CA ARG A 47 -0.03 -10.09 -18.43
C ARG A 47 -0.09 -8.67 -18.99
N TYR A 48 1.01 -7.95 -18.99
CA TYR A 48 1.08 -6.51 -19.32
C TYR A 48 1.94 -6.21 -20.54
N THR A 49 2.33 -7.24 -21.30
CA THR A 49 3.02 -7.11 -22.57
C THR A 49 2.63 -8.25 -23.50
N ALA A 50 2.50 -7.97 -24.79
CA ALA A 50 2.38 -8.98 -25.84
C ALA A 50 3.74 -9.33 -26.49
N ASP A 51 4.78 -8.53 -26.20
CA ASP A 51 6.16 -8.83 -26.59
C ASP A 51 6.75 -9.87 -25.63
N ALA A 52 7.25 -10.97 -26.19
CA ALA A 52 7.86 -12.08 -25.46
C ALA A 52 9.06 -11.63 -24.62
N GLU A 53 9.82 -10.64 -25.10
CA GLU A 53 11.01 -10.11 -24.40
C GLU A 53 10.69 -8.87 -23.54
N GLY A 54 9.46 -8.34 -23.63
CA GLY A 54 9.07 -7.09 -22.98
C GLY A 54 8.91 -7.18 -21.45
N THR A 55 8.89 -8.38 -20.88
CA THR A 55 8.62 -8.59 -19.45
C THR A 55 9.65 -7.90 -18.54
N LYS A 56 10.90 -7.79 -18.98
CA LYS A 56 11.97 -7.09 -18.24
C LYS A 56 11.65 -5.60 -18.07
N ALA A 57 11.22 -4.94 -19.14
CA ALA A 57 10.87 -3.52 -19.12
C ALA A 57 9.63 -3.27 -18.23
N VAL A 58 8.62 -4.14 -18.29
CA VAL A 58 7.43 -4.08 -17.43
C VAL A 58 7.82 -4.16 -15.95
N LYS A 59 8.69 -5.11 -15.58
CA LYS A 59 9.16 -5.26 -14.20
C LYS A 59 9.90 -4.02 -13.70
N GLN A 60 10.77 -3.44 -14.53
CA GLN A 60 11.49 -2.20 -14.19
C GLN A 60 10.53 -1.04 -13.96
N ALA A 61 9.54 -0.86 -14.85
CA ALA A 61 8.51 0.17 -14.70
C ALA A 61 7.65 -0.05 -13.46
N ALA A 62 7.32 -1.30 -13.13
CA ALA A 62 6.56 -1.67 -11.94
C ALA A 62 7.31 -1.31 -10.65
N VAL A 63 8.60 -1.62 -10.53
CA VAL A 63 9.42 -1.22 -9.36
C VAL A 63 9.46 0.30 -9.24
N ALA A 64 9.66 1.03 -10.34
CA ALA A 64 9.65 2.49 -10.31
C ALA A 64 8.27 3.07 -9.90
N GLU A 65 7.18 2.41 -10.24
CA GLU A 65 5.83 2.78 -9.79
C GLU A 65 5.63 2.48 -8.30
N MET A 66 6.14 1.35 -7.80
CA MET A 66 6.16 1.01 -6.38
C MET A 66 6.95 2.05 -5.58
N ASP A 67 8.18 2.38 -6.01
CA ASP A 67 9.04 3.39 -5.36
C ASP A 67 8.32 4.75 -5.24
N ARG A 68 7.64 5.21 -6.30
CA ARG A 68 6.84 6.45 -6.26
C ARG A 68 5.67 6.35 -5.28
N GLY A 69 5.00 5.20 -5.23
CA GLY A 69 3.90 4.97 -4.30
C GLY A 69 4.35 4.97 -2.85
N PHE A 70 5.49 4.33 -2.54
CA PHE A 70 6.06 4.31 -1.19
C PHE A 70 6.53 5.69 -0.75
N ALA A 71 7.14 6.50 -1.63
CA ALA A 71 7.52 7.88 -1.31
C ALA A 71 6.32 8.76 -0.88
N VAL A 72 5.10 8.49 -1.40
CA VAL A 72 3.87 9.17 -0.95
C VAL A 72 3.48 8.73 0.46
N VAL A 73 3.66 7.45 0.77
CA VAL A 73 3.34 6.89 2.09
C VAL A 73 4.33 7.36 3.15
N ASP A 74 5.64 7.30 2.87
CA ASP A 74 6.68 7.83 3.76
C ASP A 74 6.45 9.31 4.05
N ALA A 75 6.16 10.09 3.01
CA ALA A 75 5.88 11.49 3.18
C ALA A 75 4.71 11.78 4.14
N ALA A 76 3.73 10.90 4.16
CA ALA A 76 2.61 10.98 5.07
C ALA A 76 2.88 10.40 6.47
N LEU A 77 3.85 9.50 6.61
CA LEU A 77 4.28 8.92 7.88
C LEU A 77 5.32 9.77 8.62
N ARG A 78 5.93 10.77 7.99
CA ARG A 78 6.87 11.67 8.67
C ARG A 78 6.26 12.27 9.94
N GLY A 79 6.86 11.95 11.08
CA GLY A 79 6.42 12.41 12.41
C GLY A 79 5.19 11.70 12.95
N ARG A 80 4.80 10.54 12.39
CA ARG A 80 3.67 9.71 12.84
C ARG A 80 4.12 8.28 13.07
N ASP A 81 3.55 7.64 14.09
CA ASP A 81 3.76 6.22 14.34
C ASP A 81 2.84 5.33 13.49
N TRP A 82 1.69 5.88 13.05
CA TRP A 82 0.65 5.16 12.32
C TRP A 82 0.16 5.96 11.11
N LEU A 83 -0.25 5.26 10.06
CA LEU A 83 -0.67 5.88 8.79
C LEU A 83 -1.96 6.69 8.94
N VAL A 84 -2.80 6.35 9.92
CA VAL A 84 -4.08 6.99 10.20
C VAL A 84 -4.25 7.19 11.70
N GLY A 85 -4.65 8.39 12.12
CA GLY A 85 -4.90 8.69 13.53
C GLY A 85 -3.66 8.47 14.40
N ASP A 86 -3.88 7.91 15.59
CA ASP A 86 -2.90 7.74 16.67
C ASP A 86 -2.70 6.26 17.09
N LYS A 87 -3.28 5.32 16.35
CA LYS A 87 -3.22 3.88 16.65
C LYS A 87 -3.12 3.04 15.38
N MET A 88 -2.56 1.83 15.53
CA MET A 88 -2.52 0.84 14.46
C MET A 88 -3.91 0.53 13.92
N SER A 89 -4.01 0.39 12.61
CA SER A 89 -5.23 0.04 11.89
C SER A 89 -4.98 -1.01 10.80
N LEU A 90 -6.04 -1.43 10.12
CA LEU A 90 -5.93 -2.25 8.90
C LEU A 90 -5.10 -1.57 7.81
N ALA A 91 -4.97 -0.24 7.82
CA ALA A 91 -4.16 0.48 6.84
C ALA A 91 -2.67 0.14 7.02
N ASP A 92 -2.19 0.11 8.27
CA ASP A 92 -0.81 -0.23 8.60
C ASP A 92 -0.51 -1.71 8.28
N ILE A 93 -1.47 -2.60 8.57
CA ILE A 93 -1.34 -4.03 8.24
C ILE A 93 -1.25 -4.24 6.73
N TYR A 94 -2.08 -3.54 5.95
CA TYR A 94 -2.03 -3.64 4.49
C TYR A 94 -0.73 -3.05 3.93
N LEU A 95 -0.26 -1.94 4.50
CA LEU A 95 1.00 -1.33 4.14
C LEU A 95 2.18 -2.29 4.37
N VAL A 96 2.27 -2.92 5.55
CA VAL A 96 3.33 -3.89 5.86
C VAL A 96 3.37 -5.03 4.85
N MET A 97 2.21 -5.56 4.46
CA MET A 97 2.12 -6.59 3.44
C MET A 97 2.71 -6.10 2.10
N LEU A 98 2.38 -4.87 1.68
CA LEU A 98 2.89 -4.29 0.44
C LEU A 98 4.41 -4.04 0.49
N VAL A 99 4.93 -3.54 1.61
CA VAL A 99 6.38 -3.36 1.83
C VAL A 99 7.11 -4.70 1.75
N ALA A 100 6.56 -5.75 2.37
CA ALA A 100 7.14 -7.09 2.34
C ALA A 100 7.17 -7.71 0.94
N TRP A 101 6.37 -7.20 -0.01
CA TRP A 101 6.34 -7.66 -1.40
C TRP A 101 7.21 -6.83 -2.33
N HIS A 102 7.86 -5.76 -1.83
CA HIS A 102 8.86 -5.05 -2.60
C HIS A 102 10.10 -5.94 -2.82
N PRO A 103 10.65 -6.03 -4.04
CA PRO A 103 11.78 -6.93 -4.34
C PRO A 103 13.08 -6.52 -3.65
N ASP A 104 13.17 -5.28 -3.19
CA ASP A 104 14.27 -4.72 -2.40
C ASP A 104 13.70 -4.16 -1.09
N ILE A 105 13.61 -5.00 -0.05
CA ILE A 105 12.93 -4.64 1.20
C ILE A 105 13.65 -3.52 1.95
N GLU A 106 14.98 -3.44 1.84
CA GLU A 106 15.77 -2.39 2.50
C GLU A 106 15.48 -1.02 1.89
N ARG A 107 15.35 -0.97 0.56
CA ARG A 107 14.89 0.25 -0.12
C ARG A 107 13.48 0.65 0.31
N ALA A 108 12.56 -0.31 0.41
CA ALA A 108 11.19 -0.03 0.82
C ALA A 108 11.05 0.41 2.29
N ARG A 109 12.03 0.08 3.15
CA ARG A 109 12.09 0.57 4.54
C ARG A 109 12.63 1.99 4.67
N ALA A 110 13.45 2.42 3.72
CA ALA A 110 14.14 3.71 3.73
C ALA A 110 13.47 4.78 2.86
N ALA A 111 12.47 4.38 2.05
CA ALA A 111 11.70 5.22 1.15
C ALA A 111 10.41 5.69 1.79
#